data_AF-A0A1F4BDE4-F1
#
_entry.id   AF-A0A1F4BDE4-F1
#
_cell.length_a   1.000
_cell.length_b   1.000
_cell.length_c   1.000
_cell.angle_alpha   90.00
_cell.angle_beta   90.00
_cell.angle_gamma   90.00
#
_symmetry.space_group_name_H-M   'P 1'
#
loop_
_entity.id
_entity.type
_entity.pdbx_description
1 polymer ?
#
loop_
_entity_poly.entity_id
_entity_poly.type
_entity_poly.pdbx_seq_one_letter_code
_entity_poly.pdbx_strand_id
1 'polypeptide(L)'
;MPATHTVDCNAGEKIQDKIAIARPGDTILVSGNCGENVAIPAEMVRVTLDGQGKTVMQAPPKGDGFFVRGREITIKGFAISGGRDGIHLSGSASGASANIVGNTIRKTGRHGIHLDHTSVGRIAGNTIEDVRACGIDVAEASVARVGYLLRPQGAGPNTIRNAGAHGISVNRQSSARIVGNTIENNRGSGVLVTRNSQADVFGNAISANGGDGITASHSAGVNFTNEDKLFDLGPNRTDAKSKNAGFGLSGSVGGYVDGPFGTLDGAKGARLLEHGCIDRLTT
;
A
#
# COMPACT_ATOMS: atom_id res chain seq x y z
N MET A 1 -25.65 -7.71 18.89
CA MET A 1 -24.91 -8.65 18.01
C MET A 1 -24.58 -7.92 16.72
N PRO A 2 -23.41 -8.15 16.12
CA PRO A 2 -23.08 -7.64 14.79
C PRO A 2 -24.16 -8.00 13.77
N ALA A 3 -24.61 -7.02 13.00
CA ALA A 3 -25.58 -7.23 11.93
C ALA A 3 -24.87 -7.37 10.57
N THR A 4 -25.54 -8.06 9.65
CA THR A 4 -25.14 -8.10 8.24
C THR A 4 -26.14 -7.31 7.43
N HIS A 5 -25.65 -6.33 6.67
CA HIS A 5 -26.41 -5.55 5.71
C HIS A 5 -26.00 -5.97 4.31
N THR A 6 -26.94 -5.99 3.37
CA THR A 6 -26.66 -6.29 1.96
C THR A 6 -26.85 -5.06 1.09
N VAL A 7 -26.05 -4.95 0.04
CA VAL A 7 -26.17 -3.93 -1.01
C VAL A 7 -26.10 -4.63 -2.37
N ASP A 8 -27.15 -4.47 -3.18
CA ASP A 8 -27.15 -4.78 -4.60
C ASP A 8 -27.11 -3.49 -5.43
N CYS A 9 -25.91 -3.15 -5.90
CA CYS A 9 -25.70 -1.96 -6.71
C CYS A 9 -26.41 -2.05 -8.08
N ASN A 10 -26.70 -3.24 -8.59
CA ASN A 10 -27.46 -3.40 -9.82
C ASN A 10 -28.96 -3.11 -9.63
N ALA A 11 -29.46 -3.27 -8.41
CA ALA A 11 -30.80 -2.85 -8.00
C ALA A 11 -30.87 -1.34 -7.67
N GLY A 12 -29.76 -0.61 -7.80
CA GLY A 12 -29.67 0.81 -7.49
C GLY A 12 -29.46 1.13 -6.00
N GLU A 13 -29.22 0.11 -5.16
CA GLU A 13 -28.86 0.33 -3.76
C GLU A 13 -27.46 0.92 -3.64
N LYS A 14 -27.23 1.72 -2.59
CA LYS A 14 -25.95 2.36 -2.34
C LYS A 14 -25.27 1.81 -1.10
N ILE A 15 -23.95 1.70 -1.18
CA ILE A 15 -23.09 1.41 -0.04
C ILE A 15 -23.24 2.53 1.00
N GLN A 16 -23.33 3.79 0.55
CA GLN A 16 -23.45 4.94 1.45
C GLN A 16 -24.69 4.88 2.35
N ASP A 17 -25.80 4.35 1.85
CA ASP A 17 -27.04 4.23 2.63
C ASP A 17 -26.90 3.22 3.77
N LYS A 18 -26.18 2.11 3.54
CA LYS A 18 -25.91 1.12 4.58
C LYS A 18 -24.85 1.60 5.57
N ILE A 19 -23.90 2.43 5.14
CA ILE A 19 -22.94 3.08 6.05
C ILE A 19 -23.68 3.95 7.08
N ALA A 20 -24.72 4.69 6.66
CA ALA A 20 -25.44 5.60 7.54
C ALA A 20 -26.16 4.90 8.72
N ILE A 21 -26.46 3.60 8.60
CA ILE A 21 -27.17 2.82 9.64
C ILE A 21 -26.29 1.75 10.31
N ALA A 22 -25.08 1.53 9.80
CA ALA A 22 -24.19 0.51 10.30
C ALA A 22 -23.64 0.87 11.69
N ARG A 23 -23.55 -0.14 12.56
CA ARG A 23 -23.03 -0.03 13.92
C ARG A 23 -21.69 -0.75 14.05
N PRO A 24 -20.90 -0.46 15.08
CA PRO A 24 -19.63 -1.14 15.28
C PRO A 24 -19.78 -2.66 15.33
N GLY A 25 -18.97 -3.34 14.52
CA GLY A 25 -19.00 -4.79 14.31
C GLY A 25 -19.78 -5.22 13.06
N ASP A 26 -20.64 -4.36 12.49
CA ASP A 26 -21.48 -4.74 11.36
C ASP A 26 -20.65 -5.04 10.10
N THR A 27 -21.22 -5.89 9.25
CA THR A 27 -20.69 -6.21 7.92
C THR A 27 -21.67 -5.76 6.85
N ILE A 28 -21.18 -5.07 5.83
CA ILE A 28 -21.91 -4.68 4.64
C ILE A 28 -21.40 -5.55 3.49
N LEU A 29 -22.22 -6.52 3.07
CA LEU A 29 -21.97 -7.38 1.93
C LEU A 29 -22.46 -6.65 0.66
N VAL A 30 -21.52 -6.32 -0.22
CA VAL A 30 -21.80 -5.57 -1.44
C VAL A 30 -21.75 -6.51 -2.63
N SER A 31 -22.64 -6.32 -3.59
CA SER A 31 -22.72 -7.04 -4.85
C SER A 31 -23.05 -6.10 -6.01
N GLY A 32 -22.74 -6.52 -7.23
CA GLY A 32 -23.03 -5.77 -8.45
C GLY A 32 -21.97 -4.72 -8.83
N ASN A 33 -22.38 -3.78 -9.68
CA ASN A 33 -21.53 -2.70 -10.19
C ASN A 33 -21.90 -1.38 -9.51
N CYS A 34 -21.08 -0.92 -8.58
CA CYS A 34 -21.30 0.30 -7.82
C CYS A 34 -20.63 1.49 -8.51
N GLY A 35 -21.38 2.58 -8.68
CA GLY A 35 -20.94 3.81 -9.35
C GLY A 35 -20.99 5.03 -8.43
N GLU A 36 -20.36 4.95 -7.25
CA GLU A 36 -20.40 6.00 -6.23
C GLU A 36 -19.01 6.25 -5.61
N ASN A 37 -18.86 7.38 -4.93
CA ASN A 37 -17.73 7.63 -4.03
C ASN A 37 -18.19 7.34 -2.61
N VAL A 38 -17.51 6.43 -1.89
CA VAL A 38 -17.94 5.99 -0.55
C VAL A 38 -17.19 6.76 0.52
N ALA A 39 -17.93 7.52 1.33
CA ALA A 39 -17.38 8.23 2.49
C ALA A 39 -17.67 7.46 3.77
N ILE A 40 -16.61 7.11 4.50
CA ILE A 40 -16.66 6.45 5.80
C ILE A 40 -16.29 7.48 6.86
N PRO A 41 -17.26 7.94 7.66
CA PRO A 41 -17.06 9.10 8.53
C PRO A 41 -16.24 8.75 9.78
N ALA A 42 -15.76 9.77 10.49
CA ALA A 42 -14.75 9.62 11.54
C ALA A 42 -15.26 8.87 12.79
N GLU A 43 -16.56 8.94 13.02
CA GLU A 43 -17.28 8.24 14.08
C GLU A 43 -17.46 6.75 13.79
N MET A 44 -17.28 6.32 12.54
CA MET A 44 -17.45 4.92 12.17
C MET A 44 -16.27 4.10 12.66
N VAL A 45 -16.57 3.03 13.39
CA VAL A 45 -15.55 2.14 13.96
C VAL A 45 -15.92 0.69 13.71
N ARG A 46 -14.94 -0.14 13.32
CA ARG A 46 -15.07 -1.61 13.26
C ARG A 46 -16.18 -2.09 12.33
N VAL A 47 -16.29 -1.50 11.15
CA VAL A 47 -17.25 -1.95 10.13
C VAL A 47 -16.50 -2.59 8.98
N THR A 48 -17.06 -3.71 8.48
CA THR A 48 -16.51 -4.44 7.34
C THR A 48 -17.33 -4.13 6.10
N LEU A 49 -16.67 -3.66 5.05
CA LEU A 49 -17.17 -3.59 3.69
C LEU A 49 -16.58 -4.77 2.92
N ASP A 50 -17.44 -5.64 2.40
CA ASP A 50 -17.04 -6.87 1.73
C ASP A 50 -17.62 -6.93 0.31
N GLY A 51 -16.74 -6.78 -0.69
CA GLY A 51 -17.08 -6.92 -2.10
C GLY A 51 -17.17 -8.37 -2.57
N GLN A 52 -16.97 -9.35 -1.67
CA GLN A 52 -17.17 -10.78 -1.91
C GLN A 52 -16.31 -11.35 -3.07
N GLY A 53 -15.27 -10.63 -3.48
CA GLY A 53 -14.39 -10.97 -4.60
C GLY A 53 -15.04 -10.78 -5.99
N LYS A 54 -16.24 -10.20 -6.06
CA LYS A 54 -17.04 -10.10 -7.30
C LYS A 54 -17.52 -8.68 -7.59
N THR A 55 -17.58 -7.82 -6.58
CA THR A 55 -18.13 -6.47 -6.71
C THR A 55 -17.17 -5.56 -7.44
N VAL A 56 -17.69 -4.85 -8.44
CA VAL A 56 -16.98 -3.82 -9.17
C VAL A 56 -17.38 -2.47 -8.61
N MET A 57 -16.39 -1.68 -8.19
CA MET A 57 -16.55 -0.29 -7.79
C MET A 57 -15.92 0.59 -8.87
N GLN A 58 -16.74 1.40 -9.55
CA GLN A 58 -16.29 2.39 -10.52
C GLN A 58 -16.55 3.79 -9.96
N ALA A 59 -15.53 4.31 -9.26
CA ALA A 59 -15.61 5.57 -8.56
C ALA A 59 -15.69 6.75 -9.55
N PRO A 60 -16.67 7.66 -9.40
CA PRO A 60 -16.75 8.88 -10.19
C PRO A 60 -15.48 9.75 -10.03
N PRO A 61 -15.11 10.55 -11.06
CA PRO A 61 -13.94 11.43 -11.01
C PRO A 61 -14.00 12.44 -9.85
N LYS A 62 -12.83 12.91 -9.41
CA LYS A 62 -12.62 13.92 -8.35
C LYS A 62 -12.92 13.45 -6.91
N GLY A 63 -13.68 12.38 -6.70
CA GLY A 63 -13.80 11.70 -5.42
C GLY A 63 -12.91 10.45 -5.34
N ASP A 64 -12.71 9.90 -4.14
CA ASP A 64 -12.01 8.63 -3.95
C ASP A 64 -12.99 7.45 -4.08
N GLY A 65 -12.51 6.23 -4.35
CA GLY A 65 -13.37 5.04 -4.32
C GLY A 65 -13.92 4.80 -2.92
N PHE A 66 -13.00 4.70 -1.95
CA PHE A 66 -13.32 4.73 -0.53
C PHE A 66 -12.51 5.82 0.16
N PHE A 67 -13.20 6.78 0.78
CA PHE A 67 -12.61 7.80 1.62
C PHE A 67 -12.86 7.46 3.09
N VAL A 68 -11.79 7.06 3.79
CA VAL A 68 -11.83 6.51 5.14
C VAL A 68 -11.35 7.55 6.15
N ARG A 69 -12.26 8.01 7.00
CA ARG A 69 -11.94 8.79 8.20
C ARG A 69 -12.13 7.98 9.48
N GLY A 70 -12.89 6.89 9.41
CA GLY A 70 -13.17 5.98 10.51
C GLY A 70 -11.99 5.10 10.94
N ARG A 71 -12.21 4.26 11.95
CA ARG A 71 -11.18 3.40 12.57
C ARG A 71 -11.55 1.93 12.54
N GLU A 72 -10.55 1.07 12.50
CA GLU A 72 -10.74 -0.39 12.43
C GLU A 72 -11.65 -0.83 11.27
N ILE A 73 -11.68 -0.05 10.19
CA ILE A 73 -12.52 -0.34 9.02
C ILE A 73 -11.89 -1.48 8.23
N THR A 74 -12.69 -2.41 7.72
CA THR A 74 -12.18 -3.45 6.82
C THR A 74 -12.77 -3.23 5.44
N ILE A 75 -11.93 -3.14 4.41
CA ILE A 75 -12.34 -3.05 3.01
C ILE A 75 -11.71 -4.23 2.30
N LYS A 76 -12.54 -5.19 1.87
CA LYS A 76 -12.06 -6.44 1.28
C LYS A 76 -12.81 -6.87 0.03
N GLY A 77 -12.09 -7.52 -0.89
CA GLY A 77 -12.69 -8.25 -2.00
C GLY A 77 -13.37 -7.38 -3.07
N PHE A 78 -12.98 -6.11 -3.23
CA PHE A 78 -13.51 -5.24 -4.29
C PHE A 78 -12.58 -5.19 -5.51
N ALA A 79 -13.18 -5.04 -6.70
CA ALA A 79 -12.50 -4.57 -7.91
C ALA A 79 -12.77 -3.07 -8.09
N ILE A 80 -11.83 -2.22 -7.67
CA ILE A 80 -11.95 -0.76 -7.61
C ILE A 80 -11.27 -0.12 -8.82
N SER A 81 -11.95 0.82 -9.46
CA SER A 81 -11.40 1.62 -10.55
C SER A 81 -11.95 3.04 -10.58
N GLY A 82 -11.29 3.93 -11.32
CA GLY A 82 -11.68 5.35 -11.37
C GLY A 82 -11.30 6.11 -10.10
N GLY A 83 -12.01 7.20 -9.84
CA GLY A 83 -11.73 8.09 -8.71
C GLY A 83 -10.39 8.84 -8.81
N ARG A 84 -10.11 9.68 -7.81
CA ARG A 84 -8.78 10.26 -7.59
C ARG A 84 -7.87 9.18 -7.02
N ASP A 85 -8.15 8.71 -5.81
CA ASP A 85 -7.47 7.58 -5.19
C ASP A 85 -8.44 6.39 -5.08
N GLY A 86 -7.94 5.15 -5.17
CA GLY A 86 -8.79 3.96 -5.05
C GLY A 86 -9.34 3.80 -3.63
N ILE A 87 -8.43 3.80 -2.65
CA ILE A 87 -8.73 3.85 -1.23
C ILE A 87 -7.86 4.93 -0.58
N HIS A 88 -8.47 5.84 0.14
CA HIS A 88 -7.79 6.96 0.78
C HIS A 88 -8.15 7.01 2.26
N LEU A 89 -7.16 6.86 3.13
CA LEU A 89 -7.29 7.08 4.56
C LEU A 89 -6.76 8.47 4.89
N SER A 90 -7.61 9.29 5.50
CA SER A 90 -7.24 10.63 5.94
C SER A 90 -7.80 10.85 7.34
N GLY A 91 -6.91 10.80 8.32
CA GLY A 91 -7.26 10.96 9.72
C GLY A 91 -7.70 12.38 10.06
N SER A 92 -8.55 12.49 11.09
CA SER A 92 -8.65 13.72 11.89
C SER A 92 -7.85 13.52 13.20
N ALA A 93 -8.22 14.19 14.30
CA ALA A 93 -7.51 14.10 15.58
C ALA A 93 -7.29 12.66 16.11
N SER A 94 -8.13 11.70 15.73
CA SER A 94 -8.09 10.31 16.21
C SER A 94 -7.36 9.33 15.28
N GLY A 95 -6.88 9.80 14.12
CA GLY A 95 -6.33 8.96 13.04
C GLY A 95 -7.39 8.10 12.33
N ALA A 96 -7.22 7.87 11.02
CA ALA A 96 -8.02 6.88 10.28
C ALA A 96 -7.29 5.52 10.30
N SER A 97 -8.02 4.40 10.34
CA SER A 97 -7.37 3.10 10.22
C SER A 97 -8.20 2.07 9.48
N ALA A 98 -7.53 1.31 8.61
CA ALA A 98 -8.18 0.28 7.82
C ALA A 98 -7.33 -0.97 7.59
N ASN A 99 -8.03 -2.11 7.51
CA ASN A 99 -7.57 -3.35 6.92
C ASN A 99 -8.03 -3.39 5.46
N ILE A 100 -7.09 -3.33 4.53
CA ILE A 100 -7.34 -3.30 3.08
C ILE A 100 -6.84 -4.63 2.52
N VAL A 101 -7.76 -5.55 2.23
CA VAL A 101 -7.39 -6.96 1.98
C VAL A 101 -8.03 -7.52 0.71
N GLY A 102 -7.23 -8.09 -0.18
CA GLY A 102 -7.78 -8.85 -1.32
C GLY A 102 -8.52 -8.00 -2.34
N ASN A 103 -8.17 -6.72 -2.48
CA ASN A 103 -8.78 -5.84 -3.48
C ASN A 103 -7.95 -5.80 -4.76
N THR A 104 -8.61 -5.60 -5.90
CA THR A 104 -7.97 -5.23 -7.16
C THR A 104 -8.21 -3.75 -7.41
N ILE A 105 -7.18 -2.92 -7.44
CA ILE A 105 -7.28 -1.46 -7.60
C ILE A 105 -6.56 -1.06 -8.89
N ARG A 106 -7.27 -0.38 -9.79
CA ARG A 106 -6.70 -0.02 -11.10
C ARG A 106 -7.23 1.25 -11.70
N LYS A 107 -6.45 1.87 -12.60
CA LYS A 107 -6.89 3.03 -13.40
C LYS A 107 -7.43 4.18 -12.53
N THR A 108 -6.77 4.45 -11.41
CA THR A 108 -7.11 5.58 -10.53
C THR A 108 -6.43 6.86 -11.04
N GLY A 109 -7.02 8.00 -10.73
CA GLY A 109 -6.52 9.31 -11.17
C GLY A 109 -5.21 9.74 -10.49
N ARG A 110 -4.82 9.08 -9.39
CA ARG A 110 -3.63 9.39 -8.59
C ARG A 110 -3.06 8.11 -7.98
N HIS A 111 -3.38 7.74 -6.74
CA HIS A 111 -2.81 6.55 -6.08
C HIS A 111 -3.78 5.37 -6.10
N GLY A 112 -3.23 4.16 -5.97
CA GLY A 112 -4.05 2.98 -5.65
C GLY A 112 -4.59 3.10 -4.22
N ILE A 113 -3.67 3.17 -3.26
CA ILE A 113 -3.96 3.39 -1.84
C ILE A 113 -3.17 4.60 -1.34
N HIS A 114 -3.82 5.53 -0.67
CA HIS A 114 -3.21 6.72 -0.08
C HIS A 114 -3.50 6.79 1.42
N LEU A 115 -2.48 7.04 2.23
CA LEU A 115 -2.59 7.26 3.67
C LEU A 115 -1.95 8.60 4.00
N ASP A 116 -2.72 9.49 4.63
CA ASP A 116 -2.21 10.74 5.18
C ASP A 116 -2.82 11.08 6.55
N HIS A 117 -2.34 12.17 7.16
CA HIS A 117 -2.79 12.64 8.47
C HIS A 117 -2.85 11.53 9.53
N THR A 118 -1.68 10.98 9.89
CA THR A 118 -1.51 9.99 10.97
C THR A 118 -2.37 8.72 10.83
N SER A 119 -2.62 8.30 9.60
CA SER A 119 -3.43 7.11 9.30
C SER A 119 -2.66 5.81 9.50
N VAL A 120 -3.41 4.72 9.77
CA VAL A 120 -2.84 3.37 9.97
C VAL A 120 -3.42 2.36 8.98
N GLY A 121 -2.58 1.83 8.11
CA GLY A 121 -2.96 0.84 7.09
C GLY A 121 -2.43 -0.56 7.36
N ARG A 122 -3.29 -1.56 7.17
CA ARG A 122 -2.89 -2.97 7.04
C ARG A 122 -3.30 -3.45 5.65
N ILE A 123 -2.35 -3.57 4.75
CA ILE A 123 -2.57 -3.67 3.30
C ILE A 123 -1.99 -5.00 2.79
N ALA A 124 -2.85 -5.91 2.34
CA ALA A 124 -2.42 -7.27 2.04
C ALA A 124 -3.24 -7.99 0.98
N GLY A 125 -2.59 -8.86 0.20
CA GLY A 125 -3.25 -9.62 -0.86
C GLY A 125 -3.90 -8.75 -1.93
N ASN A 126 -3.53 -7.48 -2.05
CA ASN A 126 -4.11 -6.59 -3.05
C ASN A 126 -3.32 -6.67 -4.37
N THR A 127 -4.02 -6.51 -5.48
CA THR A 127 -3.40 -6.22 -6.78
C THR A 127 -3.64 -4.75 -7.09
N ILE A 128 -2.57 -3.98 -7.26
CA ILE A 128 -2.61 -2.55 -7.58
C ILE A 128 -1.89 -2.35 -8.90
N GLU A 129 -2.61 -1.94 -9.93
CA GLU A 129 -2.09 -1.89 -11.29
C GLU A 129 -2.56 -0.66 -12.07
N ASP A 130 -1.73 -0.16 -12.98
CA ASP A 130 -2.10 0.92 -13.92
C ASP A 130 -2.66 2.18 -13.23
N VAL A 131 -2.05 2.59 -12.11
CA VAL A 131 -2.40 3.80 -11.36
C VAL A 131 -1.51 4.97 -11.79
N ARG A 132 -2.02 6.20 -11.74
CA ARG A 132 -1.34 7.36 -12.35
C ARG A 132 -0.11 7.86 -11.57
N ALA A 133 -0.08 7.67 -10.26
CA ALA A 133 1.01 8.07 -9.37
C ALA A 133 1.57 6.82 -8.67
N CYS A 134 1.59 6.78 -7.34
CA CYS A 134 2.10 5.62 -6.58
C CYS A 134 1.07 4.49 -6.45
N GLY A 135 1.52 3.24 -6.42
CA GLY A 135 0.68 2.10 -6.04
C GLY A 135 0.12 2.28 -4.63
N ILE A 136 1.03 2.44 -3.67
CA ILE A 136 0.73 2.77 -2.27
C ILE A 136 1.53 4.00 -1.88
N ASP A 137 0.87 5.03 -1.35
CA ASP A 137 1.51 6.20 -0.75
C ASP A 137 1.21 6.27 0.76
N VAL A 138 2.26 6.37 1.56
CA VAL A 138 2.20 6.51 3.03
C VAL A 138 2.87 7.82 3.40
N ALA A 139 2.07 8.82 3.74
CA ALA A 139 2.50 10.19 3.94
C ALA A 139 2.05 10.75 5.29
N GLU A 140 2.66 11.86 5.69
CA GLU A 140 2.22 12.71 6.81
C GLU A 140 2.05 11.96 8.13
N ALA A 141 3.16 11.39 8.61
CA ALA A 141 3.25 10.63 9.86
C ALA A 141 2.31 9.40 9.92
N SER A 142 1.94 8.85 8.77
CA SER A 142 1.14 7.63 8.68
C SER A 142 2.00 6.37 8.88
N VAL A 143 1.35 5.27 9.25
CA VAL A 143 1.98 3.97 9.50
C VAL A 143 1.32 2.89 8.65
N ALA A 144 2.12 2.08 7.95
CA ALA A 144 1.58 0.99 7.15
C ALA A 144 2.27 -0.36 7.41
N ARG A 145 1.48 -1.44 7.37
CA ARG A 145 1.96 -2.82 7.19
C ARG A 145 1.51 -3.28 5.81
N VAL A 146 2.46 -3.56 4.93
CA VAL A 146 2.24 -3.87 3.51
C VAL A 146 2.78 -5.27 3.19
N GLY A 147 1.86 -6.20 2.94
CA GLY A 147 2.14 -7.60 2.69
C GLY A 147 1.50 -8.47 3.77
N TYR A 148 2.24 -9.46 4.29
CA TYR A 148 1.70 -10.42 5.27
C TYR A 148 1.18 -9.77 6.56
N LEU A 149 -0.09 -10.03 6.93
CA LEU A 149 -0.74 -9.45 8.13
C LEU A 149 -0.94 -10.44 9.29
N LEU A 150 -1.14 -11.73 8.99
CA LEU A 150 -1.48 -12.75 9.98
C LEU A 150 -0.60 -13.99 9.82
N ARG A 151 -0.38 -14.70 10.93
CA ARG A 151 0.37 -15.96 10.93
C ARG A 151 -0.55 -17.17 10.69
N PRO A 152 -0.05 -18.25 10.06
CA PRO A 152 1.29 -18.40 9.52
C PRO A 152 1.51 -17.70 8.16
N GLN A 153 0.50 -17.55 7.29
CA GLN A 153 0.61 -16.78 6.03
C GLN A 153 -0.71 -16.07 5.61
N GLY A 154 -1.52 -15.64 6.58
CA GLY A 154 -2.80 -14.96 6.33
C GLY A 154 -2.66 -13.50 5.87
N ALA A 155 -3.57 -13.10 4.98
CA ALA A 155 -3.52 -11.93 4.08
C ALA A 155 -2.12 -11.73 3.46
N GLY A 156 -1.94 -12.31 2.27
CA GLY A 156 -0.65 -12.54 1.62
C GLY A 156 0.00 -11.33 0.92
N PRO A 157 0.90 -11.57 -0.04
CA PRO A 157 1.69 -10.50 -0.65
C PRO A 157 0.82 -9.59 -1.51
N ASN A 158 1.16 -8.30 -1.59
CA ASN A 158 0.57 -7.43 -2.61
C ASN A 158 1.36 -7.57 -3.92
N THR A 159 0.65 -7.38 -5.03
CA THR A 159 1.25 -7.20 -6.35
C THR A 159 1.02 -5.77 -6.78
N ILE A 160 2.10 -5.03 -7.00
CA ILE A 160 2.06 -3.59 -7.32
C ILE A 160 2.85 -3.37 -8.60
N ARG A 161 2.16 -2.96 -9.67
CA ARG A 161 2.81 -2.77 -10.96
C ARG A 161 2.25 -1.66 -11.81
N ASN A 162 3.03 -1.22 -12.78
CA ASN A 162 2.64 -0.19 -13.75
C ASN A 162 2.15 1.11 -13.10
N ALA A 163 2.66 1.44 -11.91
CA ALA A 163 2.39 2.73 -11.29
C ALA A 163 3.13 3.84 -12.06
N GLY A 164 2.46 4.94 -12.34
CA GLY A 164 3.03 6.09 -13.07
C GLY A 164 4.12 6.84 -12.31
N ALA A 165 4.28 6.57 -11.01
CA ALA A 165 5.41 6.98 -10.18
C ALA A 165 6.04 5.75 -9.50
N HIS A 166 6.04 5.68 -8.17
CA HIS A 166 6.68 4.61 -7.40
C HIS A 166 5.72 3.44 -7.13
N GLY A 167 6.24 2.24 -6.93
CA GLY A 167 5.41 1.13 -6.43
C GLY A 167 4.85 1.46 -5.05
N ILE A 168 5.74 1.65 -4.08
CA ILE A 168 5.43 2.09 -2.72
C ILE A 168 6.25 3.34 -2.38
N SER A 169 5.60 4.36 -1.83
CA SER A 169 6.21 5.59 -1.33
C SER A 169 5.94 5.75 0.16
N VAL A 170 6.99 5.98 0.94
CA VAL A 170 6.94 6.27 2.38
C VAL A 170 7.63 7.61 2.60
N ASN A 171 6.86 8.65 2.92
CA ASN A 171 7.38 10.02 2.95
C ASN A 171 6.81 10.86 4.10
N ARG A 172 7.47 11.99 4.38
CA ARG A 172 7.04 12.99 5.38
C ARG A 172 6.83 12.37 6.77
N GLN A 173 7.91 11.88 7.36
CA GLN A 173 7.96 11.32 8.72
C GLN A 173 7.07 10.09 8.92
N SER A 174 6.78 9.35 7.84
CA SER A 174 5.96 8.15 7.89
C SER A 174 6.80 6.90 8.18
N SER A 175 6.12 5.82 8.55
CA SER A 175 6.77 4.52 8.73
C SER A 175 6.03 3.38 8.03
N ALA A 176 6.77 2.40 7.52
CA ALA A 176 6.16 1.22 6.94
C ALA A 176 6.96 -0.07 7.17
N ARG A 177 6.25 -1.19 7.28
CA ARG A 177 6.83 -2.53 7.15
C ARG A 177 6.34 -3.13 5.83
N ILE A 178 7.26 -3.36 4.90
CA ILE A 178 7.01 -3.76 3.51
C ILE A 178 7.62 -5.15 3.29
N VAL A 179 6.78 -6.17 3.24
CA VAL A 179 7.23 -7.56 3.35
C VAL A 179 6.58 -8.47 2.31
N GLY A 180 7.39 -9.23 1.59
CA GLY A 180 6.91 -10.32 0.72
C GLY A 180 6.24 -9.88 -0.58
N ASN A 181 6.22 -8.60 -0.91
CA ASN A 181 5.47 -8.07 -2.04
C ASN A 181 6.19 -8.29 -3.38
N THR A 182 5.41 -8.29 -4.47
CA THR A 182 5.91 -8.19 -5.84
C THR A 182 5.72 -6.75 -6.33
N ILE A 183 6.81 -6.07 -6.64
CA ILE A 183 6.84 -4.65 -7.01
C ILE A 183 7.60 -4.47 -8.31
N GLU A 184 6.88 -4.25 -9.40
CA GLU A 184 7.47 -4.32 -10.74
C GLU A 184 6.92 -3.32 -11.75
N ASN A 185 7.71 -3.01 -12.78
CA ASN A 185 7.26 -2.19 -13.92
C ASN A 185 6.70 -0.81 -13.53
N ASN A 186 7.06 -0.28 -12.36
CA ASN A 186 6.67 1.08 -11.95
C ASN A 186 7.62 2.08 -12.60
N ARG A 187 7.13 3.28 -12.97
CA ARG A 187 7.93 4.26 -13.71
C ARG A 187 9.11 4.82 -12.91
N GLY A 188 8.95 4.96 -11.60
CA GLY A 188 9.97 5.39 -10.65
C GLY A 188 10.59 4.21 -9.90
N SER A 189 11.05 4.45 -8.67
CA SER A 189 11.57 3.38 -7.81
C SER A 189 10.49 2.36 -7.43
N GLY A 190 10.91 1.11 -7.18
CA GLY A 190 10.03 0.10 -6.60
C GLY A 190 9.53 0.54 -5.22
N VAL A 191 10.47 0.83 -4.32
CA VAL A 191 10.19 1.41 -2.99
C VAL A 191 10.97 2.72 -2.81
N LEU A 192 10.27 3.81 -2.51
CA LEU A 192 10.87 5.09 -2.14
C LEU A 192 10.62 5.39 -0.66
N VAL A 193 11.69 5.64 0.10
CA VAL A 193 11.63 6.10 1.49
C VAL A 193 12.36 7.45 1.58
N THR A 194 11.65 8.50 2.00
CA THR A 194 12.21 9.85 1.97
C THR A 194 11.68 10.80 3.05
N ARG A 195 12.36 11.92 3.27
CA ARG A 195 11.93 13.02 4.16
C ARG A 195 11.68 12.55 5.59
N ASN A 196 12.74 12.11 6.26
CA ASN A 196 12.73 11.62 7.64
C ASN A 196 11.80 10.41 7.89
N SER A 197 11.54 9.61 6.87
CA SER A 197 10.69 8.42 6.98
C SER A 197 11.52 7.17 7.21
N GLN A 198 10.88 6.12 7.72
CA GLN A 198 11.55 4.87 8.08
C GLN A 198 10.82 3.68 7.48
N ALA A 199 11.54 2.65 7.02
CA ALA A 199 10.88 1.42 6.59
C ALA A 199 11.69 0.17 6.88
N ASP A 200 11.00 -0.90 7.28
CA ASP A 200 11.53 -2.25 7.21
C ASP A 200 11.11 -2.86 5.88
N VAL A 201 12.06 -3.28 5.06
CA VAL A 201 11.82 -3.76 3.70
C VAL A 201 12.54 -5.09 3.53
N PHE A 202 11.83 -6.22 3.47
CA PHE A 202 12.48 -7.52 3.30
C PHE A 202 11.59 -8.56 2.62
N GLY A 203 12.21 -9.59 2.03
CA GLY A 203 11.52 -10.66 1.32
C GLY A 203 10.74 -10.23 0.08
N ASN A 204 10.96 -9.02 -0.44
CA ASN A 204 10.24 -8.52 -1.62
C ASN A 204 10.94 -8.91 -2.93
N ALA A 205 10.16 -9.11 -3.98
CA ALA A 205 10.63 -9.19 -5.36
C ALA A 205 10.47 -7.82 -6.02
N ILE A 206 11.58 -7.16 -6.37
CA ILE A 206 11.61 -5.78 -6.86
C ILE A 206 12.38 -5.72 -8.17
N SER A 207 11.66 -5.62 -9.29
CA SER A 207 12.22 -5.84 -10.63
C SER A 207 11.62 -4.90 -11.67
N ALA A 208 12.33 -4.65 -12.76
CA ALA A 208 11.85 -3.89 -13.93
C ALA A 208 11.28 -2.48 -13.63
N ASN A 209 11.61 -1.88 -12.48
CA ASN A 209 11.18 -0.51 -12.19
C ASN A 209 12.05 0.48 -12.98
N GLY A 210 11.46 1.58 -13.46
CA GLY A 210 12.14 2.60 -14.25
C GLY A 210 13.13 3.47 -13.46
N GLY A 211 13.05 3.43 -12.12
CA GLY A 211 14.03 3.98 -11.20
C GLY A 211 14.87 2.90 -10.53
N ASP A 212 15.26 3.15 -9.28
CA ASP A 212 15.99 2.18 -8.47
C ASP A 212 15.04 1.10 -7.89
N GLY A 213 15.57 -0.03 -7.46
CA GLY A 213 14.77 -1.01 -6.71
C GLY A 213 14.23 -0.38 -5.43
N ILE A 214 15.15 0.09 -4.58
CA ILE A 214 14.85 0.81 -3.34
C ILE A 214 15.62 2.13 -3.31
N THR A 215 14.98 3.21 -2.87
CA THR A 215 15.62 4.53 -2.69
C THR A 215 15.44 4.99 -1.24
N ALA A 216 16.53 5.34 -0.55
CA ALA A 216 16.54 5.98 0.76
C ALA A 216 17.15 7.38 0.66
N SER A 217 16.38 8.44 0.90
CA SER A 217 16.91 9.81 0.79
C SER A 217 16.37 10.80 1.81
N HIS A 218 17.04 11.96 1.96
CA HIS A 218 16.57 13.06 2.81
C HIS A 218 16.30 12.58 4.24
N SER A 219 17.35 12.03 4.87
CA SER A 219 17.33 11.51 6.24
C SER A 219 16.35 10.36 6.48
N ALA A 220 16.01 9.61 5.43
CA ALA A 220 15.22 8.38 5.56
C ALA A 220 16.09 7.17 5.90
N GLY A 221 15.54 6.23 6.68
CA GLY A 221 16.19 4.97 7.00
C GLY A 221 15.43 3.75 6.45
N VAL A 222 16.19 2.76 5.99
CA VAL A 222 15.65 1.50 5.48
C VAL A 222 16.39 0.32 6.11
N ASN A 223 15.66 -0.53 6.83
CA ASN A 223 16.20 -1.75 7.41
C ASN A 223 15.76 -2.97 6.58
N PHE A 224 16.69 -3.87 6.32
CA PHE A 224 16.46 -5.11 5.58
C PHE A 224 16.42 -6.34 6.49
N THR A 225 16.71 -6.17 7.78
CA THR A 225 16.73 -7.26 8.75
C THR A 225 15.31 -7.78 8.99
N ASN A 226 15.11 -9.06 8.73
CA ASN A 226 13.92 -9.74 9.20
C ASN A 226 14.09 -10.16 10.66
N GLU A 227 13.49 -9.40 11.57
CA GLU A 227 13.45 -9.77 12.98
C GLU A 227 12.43 -10.89 13.29
N ASP A 228 11.53 -11.18 12.34
CA ASP A 228 10.50 -12.20 12.50
C ASP A 228 10.92 -13.52 11.85
N LYS A 229 11.53 -14.39 12.67
CA LYS A 229 11.97 -15.74 12.28
C LYS A 229 10.84 -16.67 11.79
N LEU A 230 9.58 -16.26 11.91
CA LEU A 230 8.43 -17.05 11.45
C LEU A 230 8.11 -16.82 9.97
N PHE A 231 8.68 -15.77 9.36
CA PHE A 231 8.58 -15.50 7.93
C PHE A 231 9.93 -15.72 7.26
N ASP A 232 10.21 -16.93 6.79
CA ASP A 232 11.43 -17.19 6.01
C ASP A 232 11.26 -16.75 4.54
N LEU A 233 11.08 -15.45 4.33
CA LEU A 233 10.93 -14.87 2.99
C LEU A 233 12.27 -14.49 2.36
N GLY A 234 13.37 -14.66 3.10
CA GLY A 234 14.71 -14.24 2.69
C GLY A 234 14.86 -12.71 2.54
N PRO A 235 16.01 -12.26 1.99
CA PRO A 235 16.25 -10.85 1.71
C PRO A 235 15.50 -10.39 0.46
N ASN A 236 15.56 -9.08 0.17
CA ASN A 236 15.00 -8.57 -1.08
C ASN A 236 15.79 -9.07 -2.29
N ARG A 237 15.11 -9.19 -3.43
CA ARG A 237 15.72 -9.67 -4.68
C ARG A 237 15.21 -8.93 -5.90
N THR A 238 16.05 -8.87 -6.92
CA THR A 238 15.69 -8.48 -8.28
C THR A 238 15.79 -9.69 -9.20
N ASP A 239 14.86 -9.84 -10.14
CA ASP A 239 15.01 -10.81 -11.23
C ASP A 239 16.17 -10.39 -12.13
N ALA A 240 17.18 -11.27 -12.27
CA ALA A 240 18.35 -11.03 -13.09
C ALA A 240 18.02 -10.78 -14.58
N LYS A 241 16.87 -11.28 -15.07
CA LYS A 241 16.38 -11.05 -16.43
C LYS A 241 15.62 -9.75 -16.60
N SER A 242 15.29 -9.07 -15.50
CA SER A 242 14.42 -7.88 -15.51
C SER A 242 14.86 -6.91 -14.42
N LYS A 243 16.09 -6.39 -14.57
CA LYS A 243 16.67 -5.46 -13.60
C LYS A 243 15.91 -4.14 -13.52
N ASN A 244 15.99 -3.49 -12.37
CA ASN A 244 15.57 -2.09 -12.24
C ASN A 244 16.47 -1.21 -13.14
N ALA A 245 15.94 -0.17 -13.77
CA ALA A 245 16.70 0.66 -14.70
C ALA A 245 17.77 1.52 -14.01
N GLY A 246 17.55 1.84 -12.73
CA GLY A 246 18.54 2.47 -11.84
C GLY A 246 19.50 1.46 -11.21
N PHE A 247 19.77 1.65 -9.92
CA PHE A 247 20.48 0.71 -9.06
C PHE A 247 19.50 -0.24 -8.37
N GLY A 248 19.99 -1.36 -7.84
CA GLY A 248 19.18 -2.19 -6.91
C GLY A 248 18.79 -1.39 -5.65
N LEU A 249 19.72 -0.57 -5.16
CA LEU A 249 19.53 0.35 -4.03
C LEU A 249 20.23 1.68 -4.27
N SER A 250 19.55 2.79 -4.00
CA SER A 250 20.16 4.11 -3.92
C SER A 250 19.96 4.75 -2.55
N GLY A 251 20.99 5.44 -2.09
CA GLY A 251 21.02 6.14 -0.81
C GLY A 251 21.65 7.52 -0.97
N SER A 252 20.96 8.58 -0.53
CA SER A 252 21.46 9.94 -0.67
C SER A 252 20.95 10.90 0.41
N VAL A 253 21.55 12.10 0.50
CA VAL A 253 21.09 13.21 1.36
C VAL A 253 20.81 12.74 2.80
N GLY A 254 21.82 12.18 3.46
CA GLY A 254 21.73 11.72 4.85
C GLY A 254 20.88 10.47 5.10
N GLY A 255 20.52 9.71 4.07
CA GLY A 255 19.79 8.45 4.23
C GLY A 255 20.59 7.37 4.98
N TYR A 256 19.92 6.29 5.38
CA TYR A 256 20.53 5.15 6.07
C TYR A 256 19.98 3.83 5.53
N VAL A 257 20.86 2.84 5.38
CA VAL A 257 20.49 1.48 4.97
C VAL A 257 21.21 0.45 5.83
N ASP A 258 20.51 -0.61 6.24
CA ASP A 258 21.03 -1.60 7.21
C ASP A 258 20.47 -3.01 6.98
N GLY A 259 21.28 -4.01 7.30
CA GLY A 259 20.89 -5.41 7.25
C GLY A 259 21.23 -6.12 5.93
N PRO A 260 20.70 -7.35 5.74
CA PRO A 260 21.07 -8.21 4.63
C PRO A 260 20.56 -7.66 3.29
N PHE A 261 21.50 -7.30 2.42
CA PHE A 261 21.21 -6.66 1.14
C PHE A 261 20.43 -7.58 0.18
N GLY A 262 20.76 -8.87 0.19
CA GLY A 262 20.21 -9.86 -0.74
C GLY A 262 20.75 -9.72 -2.15
N THR A 263 19.89 -9.90 -3.15
CA THR A 263 20.25 -9.88 -4.58
C THR A 263 19.55 -8.74 -5.32
N LEU A 264 19.36 -7.60 -4.64
CA LEU A 264 18.87 -6.39 -5.28
C LEU A 264 19.87 -5.93 -6.34
N ASP A 265 19.36 -5.64 -7.53
CA ASP A 265 20.21 -5.24 -8.64
C ASP A 265 19.50 -4.26 -9.58
N GLY A 266 20.31 -3.57 -10.36
CA GLY A 266 19.88 -2.59 -11.35
C GLY A 266 20.80 -2.56 -12.55
N ALA A 267 20.35 -1.94 -13.64
CA ALA A 267 21.14 -1.78 -14.85
C ALA A 267 22.39 -0.90 -14.62
N LYS A 268 22.34 -0.01 -13.62
CA LYS A 268 23.49 0.81 -13.20
C LYS A 268 24.37 0.11 -12.15
N GLY A 269 23.94 -1.03 -11.63
CA GLY A 269 24.64 -1.84 -10.63
C GLY A 269 23.80 -2.11 -9.38
N ALA A 270 24.39 -2.84 -8.43
CA ALA A 270 23.70 -3.27 -7.22
C ALA A 270 23.30 -2.10 -6.31
N ARG A 271 24.23 -1.18 -6.03
CA ARG A 271 23.97 -0.05 -5.12
C ARG A 271 24.77 1.21 -5.42
N LEU A 272 24.21 2.36 -5.07
CA LEU A 272 24.87 3.68 -5.03
C LEU A 272 24.52 4.38 -3.72
N LEU A 273 25.51 4.62 -2.86
CA LEU A 273 25.33 5.32 -1.58
C LEU A 273 26.24 6.55 -1.55
N GLU A 274 25.65 7.74 -1.48
CA GLU A 274 26.35 9.01 -1.65
C GLU A 274 25.76 10.11 -0.76
N HIS A 275 26.34 11.32 -0.81
CA HIS A 275 25.79 12.51 -0.14
C HIS A 275 25.45 12.29 1.35
N GLY A 276 26.35 11.63 2.07
CA GLY A 276 26.22 11.36 3.51
C GLY A 276 25.28 10.20 3.84
N CYS A 277 24.92 9.34 2.88
CA CYS A 277 24.18 8.13 3.17
C CYS A 277 25.06 7.13 3.97
N ILE A 278 24.52 6.64 5.08
CA ILE A 278 25.19 5.67 5.94
C ILE A 278 24.92 4.25 5.42
N ASP A 279 26.00 3.50 5.19
CA ASP A 279 25.98 2.09 4.76
C ASP A 279 26.25 1.16 5.94
N ARG A 280 25.27 0.33 6.32
CA ARG A 280 25.44 -0.79 7.26
C ARG A 280 24.97 -2.12 6.68
N LEU A 281 25.07 -2.25 5.36
CA LEU A 281 24.62 -3.47 4.69
C LEU A 281 25.54 -4.65 4.94
N THR A 282 24.93 -5.81 5.08
CA THR A 282 25.63 -7.10 5.14
C THR A 282 25.40 -7.89 3.86
N THR A 283 26.42 -8.65 3.47
CA THR A 283 26.39 -9.58 2.33
C THR A 283 25.89 -10.94 2.74
#